data_AF-X1E9M0-F1
#
_entry.id   AF-X1E9M0-F1
#
_cell.length_a   1.000
_cell.length_b   1.000
_cell.length_c   1.000
_cell.angle_alpha   90.00
_cell.angle_beta   90.00
_cell.angle_gamma   90.00
#
_symmetry.space_group_name_H-M   'P 1'
#
loop_
_entity.id
_entity.type
_entity.pdbx_description
1 polymer ?
#
loop_
_entity_poly.entity_id
_entity_poly.type
_entity_poly.pdbx_seq_one_letter_code
_entity_poly.pdbx_strand_id
1 'polypeptide(L)'
;MASTGADGAAPPSWKGNTFTTGHDHYDTTGATDLALSDFSALKREIREHGYSGPLFLFMNSEQVEECENLAGWTSAMTPNSIIETVATQGFEAIKQFQGFTIIQDDWITEGYLMAMSK
;
A
#
# COMPACT_ATOMS: atom_id res chain seq x y z
N MET A 1 -4.13 -15.61 14.98
CA MET A 1 -5.33 -14.86 15.42
C MET A 1 -5.43 -13.64 14.52
N ALA A 2 -6.32 -13.68 13.53
CA ALA A 2 -6.61 -12.52 12.68
C ALA A 2 -7.62 -11.63 13.43
N SER A 3 -7.30 -10.36 13.64
CA SER A 3 -8.29 -9.38 14.09
C SER A 3 -9.31 -9.19 12.99
N THR A 4 -10.58 -9.50 13.25
CA THR A 4 -11.66 -9.54 12.24
C THR A 4 -12.20 -8.14 11.88
N GLY A 5 -11.37 -7.09 11.82
CA GLY A 5 -11.81 -5.73 11.45
C GLY A 5 -12.94 -5.14 12.32
N ALA A 6 -13.30 -5.79 13.42
CA ALA A 6 -14.49 -5.50 14.22
C ALA A 6 -14.13 -4.69 15.48
N ASP A 7 -13.21 -3.74 15.36
CA ASP A 7 -13.00 -2.75 16.43
C ASP A 7 -14.17 -1.74 16.50
N GLY A 8 -15.04 -1.73 15.49
CA GLY A 8 -16.34 -1.04 15.51
C GLY A 8 -16.22 0.48 15.50
N ALA A 9 -15.00 1.01 15.30
CA ALA A 9 -14.76 2.43 15.22
C ALA A 9 -15.14 2.90 13.81
N ALA A 10 -16.20 3.71 13.73
CA ALA A 10 -16.51 4.40 12.49
C ALA A 10 -15.30 5.29 12.10
N PRO A 11 -14.78 5.19 10.87
CA PRO A 11 -13.72 6.05 10.39
C PRO A 11 -14.06 7.53 10.63
N PRO A 12 -13.07 8.39 10.93
CA PRO A 12 -13.27 9.83 11.01
C PRO A 12 -13.90 10.35 9.72
N SER A 13 -14.84 11.29 9.85
CA SER A 13 -15.44 11.92 8.66
C SER A 13 -14.37 12.64 7.85
N TRP A 14 -14.23 12.32 6.56
CA TRP A 14 -13.23 12.96 5.68
C TRP A 14 -13.84 13.41 4.36
N LYS A 15 -13.60 14.67 3.97
CA LYS A 15 -14.11 15.29 2.73
C LYS A 15 -15.63 15.09 2.49
N GLY A 16 -16.42 14.99 3.56
CA GLY A 16 -17.87 14.78 3.49
C GLY A 16 -18.30 13.31 3.46
N ASN A 17 -17.37 12.36 3.45
CA ASN A 17 -17.66 10.95 3.67
C ASN A 17 -17.89 10.71 5.17
N THR A 18 -19.01 10.08 5.50
CA THR A 18 -19.33 9.57 6.83
C THR A 18 -19.66 8.09 6.70
N PHE A 19 -18.99 7.26 7.49
CA PHE A 19 -19.23 5.82 7.51
C PHE A 19 -20.20 5.50 8.64
N THR A 20 -21.36 4.93 8.31
CA THR A 20 -22.39 4.56 9.30
C THR A 20 -22.08 3.26 10.04
N THR A 21 -21.08 2.50 9.58
CA THR A 21 -20.63 1.22 10.13
C THR A 21 -19.12 1.08 9.89
N GLY A 22 -18.43 0.31 10.74
CA GLY A 22 -17.04 -0.10 10.46
C GLY A 22 -16.95 -0.89 9.16
N HIS A 23 -15.81 -0.80 8.46
CA HIS A 23 -15.49 -1.59 7.26
C HIS A 23 -14.17 -2.31 7.47
N ASP A 24 -13.95 -3.40 6.72
CA ASP A 24 -12.78 -4.25 6.90
C ASP A 24 -11.49 -3.53 6.51
N HIS A 25 -10.39 -3.79 7.23
CA HIS A 25 -9.04 -3.28 6.90
C HIS A 25 -8.23 -4.33 6.11
N TYR A 26 -8.92 -5.18 5.37
CA TYR A 26 -8.33 -6.24 4.57
C TYR A 26 -9.04 -6.28 3.23
N ASP A 27 -8.33 -5.86 2.19
CA ASP A 27 -8.75 -6.01 0.81
C ASP A 27 -8.27 -7.35 0.26
N THR A 28 -9.19 -8.08 -0.39
CA THR A 28 -8.81 -9.19 -1.27
C THR A 28 -8.69 -8.66 -2.69
N THR A 29 -7.65 -9.06 -3.42
CA THR A 29 -7.42 -8.67 -4.83
C THR A 29 -8.63 -8.95 -5.74
N GLY A 30 -9.45 -9.95 -5.38
CA GLY A 30 -10.57 -10.40 -6.21
C GLY A 30 -10.16 -11.08 -7.52
N ALA A 31 -8.85 -11.29 -7.72
CA ALA A 31 -8.22 -11.89 -8.90
C ALA A 31 -7.13 -12.88 -8.47
N THR A 32 -6.64 -13.69 -9.41
CA THR A 32 -5.54 -14.64 -9.15
C THR A 32 -4.22 -13.92 -8.93
N ASP A 33 -4.00 -12.82 -9.66
CA ASP A 33 -2.76 -12.04 -9.67
C ASP A 33 -3.06 -10.61 -9.18
N LEU A 34 -2.03 -9.94 -8.66
CA LEU A 34 -2.09 -8.53 -8.27
C LEU A 34 -2.37 -7.63 -9.47
N ALA A 35 -3.32 -6.72 -9.31
CA ALA A 35 -3.66 -5.72 -10.30
C ALA A 35 -3.33 -4.31 -9.82
N LEU A 36 -3.12 -3.39 -10.77
CA LEU A 36 -2.86 -1.97 -10.44
C LEU A 36 -4.02 -1.30 -9.69
N SER A 37 -5.23 -1.83 -9.85
CA SER A 37 -6.42 -1.41 -9.12
C SER A 37 -6.35 -1.71 -7.63
N ASP A 38 -5.62 -2.75 -7.22
CA ASP A 38 -5.56 -3.19 -5.82
C ASP A 38 -4.80 -2.16 -4.98
N PHE A 39 -3.72 -1.61 -5.52
CA PHE A 39 -2.99 -0.50 -4.90
C PHE A 39 -3.82 0.78 -4.84
N SER A 40 -4.66 1.02 -5.85
CA SER A 40 -5.59 2.16 -5.84
C SER A 40 -6.68 1.99 -4.79
N ALA A 41 -7.17 0.76 -4.57
CA ALA A 41 -8.11 0.42 -3.51
C ALA A 41 -7.48 0.63 -2.13
N LEU A 42 -6.34 -0.01 -1.84
CA LEU A 42 -5.57 0.14 -0.59
C LEU A 42 -5.32 1.62 -0.23
N LYS A 43 -4.90 2.41 -1.21
CA LYS A 43 -4.68 3.84 -1.01
C LYS A 43 -5.98 4.55 -0.67
N ARG A 44 -7.05 4.28 -1.42
CA ARG A 44 -8.34 4.92 -1.22
C ARG A 44 -8.84 4.64 0.20
N GLU A 45 -8.76 3.40 0.67
CA GLU A 45 -9.12 3.04 2.03
C GLU A 45 -8.35 3.89 3.05
N ILE A 46 -7.01 3.87 3.01
CA ILE A 46 -6.19 4.66 3.94
C ILE A 46 -6.56 6.17 3.89
N ARG A 47 -6.80 6.72 2.70
CA ARG A 47 -7.19 8.13 2.55
C ARG A 47 -8.59 8.41 3.05
N GLU A 48 -9.53 7.47 2.96
CA GLU A 48 -10.90 7.59 3.46
C GLU A 48 -10.95 7.74 4.99
N HIS A 49 -9.97 7.18 5.69
CA HIS A 49 -9.76 7.39 7.14
C HIS A 49 -9.11 8.73 7.51
N GLY A 50 -8.87 9.61 6.52
CA GLY A 50 -8.32 10.96 6.74
C GLY A 50 -6.78 11.02 6.86
N TYR A 51 -6.09 9.88 6.74
CA TYR A 51 -4.63 9.87 6.70
C TYR A 51 -4.14 10.51 5.41
N SER A 52 -3.44 11.65 5.51
CA SER A 52 -2.90 12.41 4.37
C SER A 52 -1.36 12.34 4.27
N GLY A 53 -0.72 11.62 5.19
CA GLY A 53 0.73 11.48 5.26
C GLY A 53 1.33 10.56 4.17
N PRO A 54 2.65 10.35 4.21
CA PRO A 54 3.33 9.38 3.36
C PRO A 54 2.71 7.98 3.52
N LEU A 55 2.76 7.20 2.45
CA LEU A 55 2.28 5.82 2.43
C LEU A 55 3.46 4.87 2.27
N PHE A 56 3.46 3.81 3.06
CA PHE A 56 4.43 2.74 3.03
C PHE A 56 3.71 1.43 2.69
N LEU A 57 4.34 0.62 1.85
CA LEU A 57 3.85 -0.69 1.47
C LEU A 57 4.94 -1.72 1.77
N PHE A 58 4.67 -2.60 2.71
CA PHE A 58 5.50 -3.76 3.02
C PHE A 58 5.01 -4.96 2.22
N MET A 59 5.94 -5.62 1.55
CA MET A 59 5.62 -6.72 0.66
C MET A 59 6.79 -7.70 0.59
N ASN A 60 6.42 -8.97 0.46
CA ASN A 60 7.37 -10.05 0.23
C ASN A 60 8.06 -9.86 -1.14
N SER A 61 9.30 -10.32 -1.25
CA SER A 61 10.08 -10.25 -2.50
C SER A 61 9.38 -10.87 -3.71
N GLU A 62 8.65 -11.98 -3.55
CA GLU A 62 7.89 -12.63 -4.62
C GLU A 62 6.78 -11.72 -5.17
N GLN A 63 6.04 -11.04 -4.29
CA GLN A 63 5.03 -10.05 -4.70
C GLN A 63 5.67 -8.82 -5.35
N VAL A 64 6.89 -8.44 -4.97
CA VAL A 64 7.60 -7.33 -5.63
C VAL A 64 7.91 -7.71 -7.08
N GLU A 65 8.40 -8.92 -7.32
CA GLU A 65 8.67 -9.43 -8.66
C GLU A 65 7.39 -9.53 -9.50
N GLU A 66 6.30 -10.04 -8.92
CA GLU A 66 4.98 -10.07 -9.57
C GLU A 66 4.56 -8.67 -10.04
N CYS A 67 4.74 -7.67 -9.18
CA CYS A 67 4.42 -6.29 -9.51
C CYS A 67 5.31 -5.71 -10.61
N GLU A 68 6.62 -6.01 -10.59
CA GLU A 68 7.57 -5.58 -11.62
C GLU A 68 7.22 -6.13 -13.02
N ASN A 69 6.57 -7.29 -13.06
CA ASN A 69 6.11 -7.93 -14.27
C ASN A 69 4.78 -7.36 -14.81
N LEU A 70 4.09 -6.48 -14.07
CA LEU A 70 2.87 -5.85 -14.54
C LEU A 70 3.17 -4.88 -15.69
N ALA A 71 2.43 -5.00 -16.79
CA ALA A 71 2.64 -4.17 -17.99
C ALA A 71 2.57 -2.65 -17.73
N GLY A 72 1.86 -2.21 -16.69
CA GLY A 72 1.76 -0.80 -16.30
C GLY A 72 2.75 -0.37 -15.21
N TRP A 73 3.60 -1.28 -14.71
CA TRP A 73 4.51 -1.02 -13.60
C TRP A 73 5.45 0.15 -13.88
N THR A 74 6.18 0.08 -14.98
CA THR A 74 7.16 1.11 -15.38
C THR A 74 6.52 2.47 -15.60
N SER A 75 5.28 2.51 -16.07
CA SER A 75 4.54 3.76 -16.30
C SER A 75 3.97 4.38 -15.03
N ALA A 76 3.71 3.58 -14.00
CA ALA A 76 3.17 4.03 -12.72
C ALA A 76 4.24 4.19 -11.62
N MET A 77 5.51 3.90 -11.93
CA MET A 77 6.65 4.23 -11.08
C MET A 77 6.92 5.74 -11.07
N THR A 78 7.19 6.28 -9.88
CA THR A 78 7.67 7.66 -9.71
C THR A 78 9.16 7.61 -9.36
N PRO A 79 10.05 8.18 -10.18
CA PRO A 79 11.48 8.22 -9.86
C PRO A 79 11.73 9.07 -8.60
N ASN A 80 12.46 8.54 -7.63
CA ASN A 80 12.99 9.34 -6.53
C ASN A 80 14.29 10.02 -6.95
N SER A 81 14.60 11.17 -6.34
CA SER A 81 15.91 11.77 -6.52
C SER A 81 16.98 10.84 -5.92
N ILE A 82 18.06 10.60 -6.67
CA ILE A 82 19.18 9.77 -6.21
C ILE A 82 19.76 10.32 -4.91
N ILE A 83 19.75 11.65 -4.75
CA ILE A 83 20.27 12.35 -3.57
C ILE A 83 19.42 12.07 -2.32
N GLU A 84 18.07 12.13 -2.41
CA GLU A 84 17.20 11.78 -1.27
C GLU A 84 17.25 10.29 -0.95
N THR A 85 17.32 9.45 -1.99
CA THR A 85 17.40 7.99 -1.85
C THR A 85 18.61 7.59 -1.01
N VAL A 86 19.80 8.09 -1.39
CA VAL A 86 21.05 7.80 -0.68
C VAL A 86 21.06 8.40 0.72
N ALA A 87 20.48 9.59 0.91
CA ALA A 87 20.47 10.26 2.21
C ALA A 87 19.53 9.62 3.25
N THR A 88 18.46 8.94 2.81
CA THR A 88 17.42 8.41 3.70
C THR A 88 17.45 6.90 3.85
N GLN A 89 17.84 6.15 2.81
CA GLN A 89 17.73 4.69 2.77
C GLN A 89 19.03 3.99 2.34
N GLY A 90 20.11 4.75 2.04
CA GLY A 90 21.36 4.18 1.53
C GLY A 90 21.31 3.91 0.02
N PHE A 91 22.17 3.01 -0.48
CA PHE A 91 22.26 2.73 -1.93
C PHE A 91 21.10 1.87 -2.47
N GLU A 92 20.09 1.56 -1.67
CA GLU A 92 18.92 0.82 -2.14
C GLU A 92 18.01 1.73 -2.96
N ALA A 93 17.67 1.29 -4.17
CA ALA A 93 16.76 2.04 -5.03
C ALA A 93 15.35 2.06 -4.41
N ILE A 94 14.91 3.22 -3.92
CA ILE A 94 13.55 3.38 -3.42
C ILE A 94 12.57 3.15 -4.57
N LYS A 95 11.88 2.00 -4.55
CA LYS A 95 10.78 1.71 -5.47
C LYS A 95 9.54 2.46 -4.97
N GLN A 96 9.26 3.60 -5.57
CA GLN A 96 7.97 4.28 -5.37
C GLN A 96 7.00 3.90 -6.48
N PHE A 97 5.86 3.39 -6.06
CA PHE A 97 4.82 2.93 -6.97
C PHE A 97 3.47 3.51 -6.57
N GLN A 98 2.83 4.23 -7.48
CA GLN A 98 1.57 4.93 -7.21
C GLN A 98 1.58 5.73 -5.87
N GLY A 99 2.70 6.33 -5.46
CA GLY A 99 2.79 7.09 -4.21
C GLY A 99 2.93 6.26 -2.93
N PHE A 100 3.03 4.93 -3.02
CA PHE A 100 3.57 4.10 -1.95
C PHE A 100 5.09 4.06 -2.05
N THR A 101 5.76 4.17 -0.91
CA THR A 101 7.15 3.75 -0.75
C THR A 101 7.16 2.27 -0.44
N ILE A 102 7.72 1.46 -1.35
CA ILE A 102 7.79 0.02 -1.17
C ILE A 102 8.97 -0.32 -0.27
N ILE A 103 8.71 -1.15 0.73
CA ILE A 103 9.70 -1.76 1.61
C ILE A 103 9.62 -3.26 1.36
N GLN A 104 10.67 -3.80 0.73
CA GLN A 104 10.78 -5.23 0.45
C GLN A 104 11.28 -5.93 1.69
N ASP A 105 10.46 -6.83 2.22
CA ASP A 105 10.67 -7.41 3.54
C ASP A 105 10.04 -8.81 3.60
N ASP A 106 10.87 -9.86 3.69
CA ASP A 106 10.39 -11.24 3.64
C ASP A 106 9.72 -11.73 4.94
N TRP A 107 9.66 -10.88 5.97
CA TRP A 107 8.86 -11.17 7.18
C TRP A 107 7.36 -11.11 6.91
N ILE A 108 6.95 -10.41 5.85
CA ILE A 108 5.59 -10.49 5.31
C ILE A 108 5.42 -11.82 4.60
N THR A 109 4.37 -12.55 5.00
CA THR A 109 4.03 -13.84 4.38
C THR A 109 3.65 -13.63 2.92
N GLU A 110 4.08 -14.54 2.05
CA GLU A 110 3.69 -14.56 0.64
C GLU A 110 2.16 -14.48 0.47
N GLY A 111 1.71 -13.72 -0.53
CA GLY A 111 0.30 -13.49 -0.80
C GLY A 111 -0.36 -12.43 0.09
N TYR A 112 0.41 -11.80 0.99
CA TYR A 112 -0.05 -10.69 1.81
C TYR A 112 0.72 -9.40 1.50
N LEU A 113 0.00 -8.29 1.61
CA LEU A 113 0.53 -6.93 1.50
C LEU A 113 0.12 -6.16 2.76
N MET A 114 1.01 -5.30 3.26
CA MET A 114 0.69 -4.42 4.38
C MET A 114 0.95 -2.97 4.01
N ALA A 115 -0.11 -2.17 3.95
CA ALA A 115 -0.01 -0.74 3.70
C ALA A 115 -0.28 0.07 4.98
N MET A 116 0.47 1.15 5.17
CA MET A 116 0.25 2.06 6.30
C MET A 116 0.60 3.50 5.96
N SER A 117 0.00 4.44 6.68
CA SER A 117 0.37 5.85 6.64
C SER A 117 1.09 6.24 7.93
N LYS A 118 2.07 7.15 7.80
CA LYS A 118 2.74 7.79 8.94
C LYS A 118 1.98 9.01 9.44
#